data_AF-A0A7J6E9I1-F1
#
_entry.id   AF-A0A7J6E9I1-F1
#
_cell.length_a   1.000
_cell.length_b   1.000
_cell.length_c   1.000
_cell.angle_alpha   90.00
_cell.angle_beta   90.00
_cell.angle_gamma   90.00
#
_symmetry.space_group_name_H-M   'P 1'
#
loop_
_entity.id
_entity.type
_entity.pdbx_description
1 polymer ?
#
loop_
_entity_poly.entity_id
_entity_poly.type
_entity_poly.pdbx_seq_one_letter_code
_entity_poly.pdbx_strand_id
1 'polypeptide(L)'
;MDLQNFVNRVNDLWGQPRELGFHGLPHKASTFIVTTSSCLVELIEIPFVVITLTEIEIVNLERGGLGQKNFDMIAVFKDFKQGVFIVDSIPSTSLDGIKEWLNTTDPKYYESRLNLRWRPILKTNIDDPEQFIEDGGWEFLNTDVSDSDSDKFEESDKGYVPSDMQSDSGSEDEEDDKESLVESE
;
A
#
# COMPACT_ATOMS: atom_id res chain seq x y z
N MET A 1 -36.76 -5.39 -9.74
CA MET A 1 -36.24 -6.37 -8.77
C MET A 1 -35.65 -5.56 -7.64
N ASP A 2 -36.12 -5.77 -6.41
CA ASP A 2 -35.62 -5.06 -5.23
C ASP A 2 -34.19 -5.52 -4.90
N LEU A 3 -33.28 -4.56 -4.65
CA LEU A 3 -31.87 -4.84 -4.35
C LEU A 3 -31.75 -5.75 -3.12
N GLN A 4 -32.60 -5.54 -2.11
CA GLN A 4 -32.59 -6.36 -0.90
C GLN A 4 -32.94 -7.82 -1.22
N ASN A 5 -33.91 -8.04 -2.12
CA ASN A 5 -34.28 -9.39 -2.57
C ASN A 5 -33.16 -10.06 -3.38
N PHE A 6 -32.37 -9.30 -4.16
CA PHE A 6 -31.20 -9.84 -4.84
C PHE A 6 -30.09 -10.22 -3.85
N VAL A 7 -29.74 -9.32 -2.94
CA VAL A 7 -28.71 -9.53 -1.91
C VAL A 7 -29.04 -10.74 -1.03
N ASN A 8 -30.30 -10.86 -0.58
CA ASN A 8 -30.74 -11.99 0.23
C ASN A 8 -30.56 -13.32 -0.52
N ARG A 9 -30.92 -13.38 -1.80
CA ARG A 9 -30.75 -14.58 -2.62
C ARG A 9 -29.26 -14.94 -2.83
N VAL A 10 -28.39 -13.95 -2.94
CA VAL A 10 -26.93 -14.19 -3.05
C VAL A 10 -26.37 -14.70 -1.72
N ASN A 11 -26.76 -14.09 -0.60
CA ASN A 11 -26.32 -14.52 0.74
C ASN A 11 -26.81 -15.93 1.09
N ASP A 12 -28.02 -16.32 0.67
CA ASP A 12 -28.52 -17.69 0.86
C ASP A 12 -27.69 -18.73 0.10
N LEU A 13 -27.10 -18.33 -1.03
CA LEU A 13 -26.25 -19.20 -1.84
C LEU A 13 -24.80 -19.26 -1.33
N TRP A 14 -24.26 -18.13 -0.86
CA TRP A 14 -22.83 -17.97 -0.59
C TRP A 14 -22.48 -17.85 0.91
N GLY A 15 -23.49 -17.78 1.78
CA GLY A 15 -23.34 -17.50 3.21
C GLY A 15 -23.22 -16.00 3.50
N GLN A 16 -23.49 -15.59 4.74
CA GLN A 16 -23.21 -14.22 5.17
C GLN A 16 -21.69 -14.03 5.31
N PRO A 17 -21.08 -13.05 4.61
CA PRO A 17 -19.69 -12.71 4.85
C PRO A 17 -19.54 -12.27 6.31
N ARG A 18 -18.52 -12.79 7.00
CA ARG A 18 -18.13 -12.20 8.27
C ARG A 18 -17.55 -10.83 7.96
N GLU A 19 -18.03 -9.79 8.62
CA GLU A 19 -17.47 -8.44 8.53
C GLU A 19 -16.12 -8.39 9.26
N LEU A 20 -15.11 -9.05 8.69
CA LEU A 20 -13.72 -8.84 9.08
C LEU A 20 -13.20 -7.64 8.30
N GLY A 21 -12.61 -6.70 9.01
CA GLY A 21 -12.12 -5.48 8.41
C GLY A 21 -11.60 -4.50 9.45
N PHE A 22 -11.06 -3.39 8.96
CA PHE A 22 -10.46 -2.36 9.77
C PHE A 22 -10.56 -1.01 9.08
N HIS A 23 -10.47 0.07 9.85
CA HIS A 23 -10.34 1.41 9.29
C HIS A 23 -8.89 1.72 8.93
N GLY A 24 -8.68 2.39 7.81
CA GLY A 24 -7.37 2.87 7.38
C GLY A 24 -7.49 3.94 6.31
N LEU A 25 -6.36 4.47 5.85
CA LEU A 25 -6.25 5.42 4.76
C LEU A 25 -5.59 4.74 3.55
N PRO A 26 -6.37 4.03 2.70
CA PRO A 26 -5.82 3.49 1.46
C PRO A 26 -5.51 4.61 0.44
N HIS A 27 -6.25 5.73 0.54
CA HIS A 27 -6.12 6.91 -0.30
C HIS A 27 -6.16 8.19 0.56
N LYS A 28 -7.13 9.09 0.32
CA LYS A 28 -7.19 10.42 0.96
C LYS A 28 -8.11 10.49 2.19
N ALA A 29 -8.98 9.51 2.38
CA ALA A 29 -9.99 9.50 3.42
C ALA A 29 -9.98 8.16 4.16
N SER A 30 -10.36 8.20 5.44
CA SER A 30 -10.42 6.98 6.25
C SER A 30 -11.65 6.19 5.88
N THR A 31 -11.44 4.96 5.43
CA THR A 31 -12.50 4.07 4.96
C THR A 31 -12.41 2.74 5.70
N PHE A 32 -13.53 2.01 5.73
CA PHE A 32 -13.55 0.65 6.25
C PHE A 32 -13.12 -0.31 5.13
N ILE A 33 -12.01 -0.99 5.36
CA ILE A 33 -11.43 -1.96 4.44
C ILE A 33 -11.84 -3.35 4.91
N VAL A 34 -12.45 -4.11 4.01
CA VAL A 34 -12.89 -5.49 4.27
C VAL A 34 -11.76 -6.45 3.92
N THR A 35 -11.52 -7.40 4.82
CA THR A 35 -10.61 -8.52 4.58
C THR A 35 -11.40 -9.78 4.26
N THR A 36 -10.95 -10.51 3.24
CA THR A 36 -11.51 -11.81 2.85
C THR A 36 -10.42 -12.87 2.88
N SER A 37 -10.75 -14.10 2.55
CA SER A 37 -9.76 -15.18 2.44
C SER A 37 -8.78 -15.01 1.27
N SER A 38 -9.11 -14.17 0.29
CA SER A 38 -8.34 -14.05 -0.97
C SER A 38 -8.03 -12.61 -1.37
N CYS A 39 -8.71 -11.62 -0.80
CA CYS A 39 -8.60 -10.23 -1.19
C CYS A 39 -8.71 -9.26 -0.01
N LEU A 40 -8.12 -8.09 -0.17
CA LEU A 40 -8.38 -6.88 0.60
C LEU A 40 -9.17 -5.90 -0.26
N VAL A 41 -10.30 -5.40 0.26
CA VAL A 41 -11.35 -4.77 -0.56
C VAL A 41 -11.90 -3.50 0.09
N GLU A 42 -12.01 -2.44 -0.70
CA GLU A 42 -12.72 -1.20 -0.38
C GLU A 42 -13.46 -0.73 -1.66
N LEU A 43 -14.78 -0.68 -1.63
CA LEU A 43 -15.63 -0.46 -2.82
C LEU A 43 -16.65 0.69 -2.62
N ILE A 44 -16.49 1.47 -1.56
CA ILE A 44 -17.39 2.58 -1.23
C ILE A 44 -16.84 3.87 -1.83
N GLU A 45 -15.56 4.16 -1.59
CA GLU A 45 -14.90 5.38 -2.05
C GLU A 45 -14.09 5.14 -3.33
N ILE A 46 -14.02 6.15 -4.21
CA ILE A 46 -13.22 6.08 -5.43
C ILE A 46 -11.87 6.78 -5.20
N PRO A 47 -10.74 6.19 -5.66
CA PRO A 47 -10.65 4.93 -6.40
C PRO A 47 -10.86 3.70 -5.52
N PHE A 48 -11.56 2.71 -6.06
CA PHE A 48 -11.78 1.43 -5.38
C PHE A 48 -10.47 0.69 -5.18
N VAL A 49 -10.39 -0.06 -4.08
CA VAL A 49 -9.27 -0.94 -3.75
C VAL A 49 -9.72 -2.38 -3.86
N VAL A 50 -9.05 -3.14 -4.73
CA VAL A 50 -9.16 -4.59 -4.76
C VAL A 50 -7.75 -5.15 -4.93
N ILE A 51 -7.24 -5.81 -3.88
CA ILE A 51 -5.91 -6.40 -3.89
C ILE A 51 -6.05 -7.90 -3.66
N THR A 52 -5.59 -8.69 -4.63
CA THR A 52 -5.59 -10.15 -4.49
C THR A 52 -4.38 -10.56 -3.64
N LEU A 53 -4.61 -11.31 -2.56
CA LEU A 53 -3.54 -11.69 -1.64
C LEU A 53 -2.46 -12.55 -2.32
N THR A 54 -2.82 -13.34 -3.33
CA THR A 54 -1.84 -14.14 -4.10
C THR A 54 -0.88 -13.31 -4.95
N GLU A 55 -1.18 -12.03 -5.17
CA GLU A 55 -0.31 -11.07 -5.88
C GLU A 55 0.65 -10.35 -4.93
N ILE A 56 0.44 -10.47 -3.62
CA ILE A 56 1.31 -9.90 -2.59
C ILE A 56 2.49 -10.85 -2.37
N GLU A 57 3.70 -10.29 -2.42
CA GLU A 57 4.95 -10.98 -2.06
C GLU A 57 5.13 -11.03 -0.54
N ILE A 58 5.07 -9.86 0.12
CA ILE A 58 5.12 -9.71 1.58
C ILE A 58 4.21 -8.57 2.05
N VAL A 59 3.89 -8.59 3.34
CA VAL A 59 3.33 -7.45 4.06
C VAL A 59 4.35 -6.93 5.08
N ASN A 60 4.50 -5.61 5.22
CA ASN A 60 5.24 -5.02 6.34
C ASN A 60 4.31 -4.13 7.16
N LEU A 61 4.25 -4.36 8.46
CA LEU A 61 3.50 -3.54 9.40
C LEU A 61 4.45 -2.51 10.02
N GLU A 62 4.40 -1.28 9.50
CA GLU A 62 5.28 -0.19 9.93
C GLU A 62 4.65 0.58 11.10
N ARG A 63 5.48 1.06 12.03
CA ARG A 63 5.05 1.84 13.22
C ARG A 63 4.17 1.07 14.21
N GLY A 64 4.13 -0.26 14.16
CA GLY A 64 3.36 -1.13 15.09
C GLY A 64 3.88 -1.21 16.54
N GLY A 65 4.76 -0.30 16.96
CA GLY A 65 5.45 -0.35 18.26
C GLY A 65 4.63 0.17 19.45
N LEU A 66 5.11 -0.14 20.66
CA LEU A 66 4.45 0.26 21.92
C LEU A 66 4.32 1.79 22.03
N GLY A 67 3.09 2.26 22.28
CA GLY A 67 2.78 3.68 22.44
C GLY A 67 2.34 4.42 21.16
N GLN A 68 2.40 3.78 20.00
CA GLN A 68 1.83 4.32 18.77
C GLN A 68 0.31 4.11 18.73
N LYS A 69 -0.43 5.17 18.36
CA LYS A 69 -1.89 5.08 18.21
C LYS A 69 -2.30 4.45 16.89
N ASN A 70 -1.47 4.60 15.88
CA ASN A 70 -1.71 4.14 14.53
C ASN A 70 -0.46 3.45 13.98
N PHE A 71 -0.65 2.59 12.99
CA PHE A 71 0.41 1.93 12.23
C PHE A 71 0.05 1.89 10.74
N ASP A 72 1.00 1.50 9.89
CA ASP A 72 0.78 1.36 8.45
C ASP A 72 0.92 -0.09 8.03
N MET A 73 0.16 -0.48 7.01
CA MET A 73 0.33 -1.76 6.34
C MET A 73 0.82 -1.51 4.91
N ILE A 74 2.00 -2.06 4.61
CA ILE A 74 2.62 -1.98 3.30
C ILE A 74 2.50 -3.36 2.65
N ALA A 75 1.76 -3.46 1.56
CA ALA A 75 1.71 -4.66 0.72
C ALA A 75 2.70 -4.50 -0.43
N VAL A 76 3.74 -5.33 -0.46
CA VAL A 76 4.70 -5.40 -1.57
C VAL A 76 4.17 -6.42 -2.58
N PHE A 77 4.07 -6.04 -3.86
CA PHE A 77 3.59 -6.95 -4.91
C PHE A 77 4.70 -7.87 -5.43
N LYS A 78 4.32 -9.07 -5.89
CA LYS A 78 5.23 -10.01 -6.58
C LYS A 78 5.82 -9.42 -7.86
N ASP A 79 5.05 -8.60 -8.56
CA ASP A 79 5.60 -7.73 -9.60
C ASP A 79 6.17 -6.47 -8.95
N PHE A 80 7.48 -6.48 -8.67
CA PHE A 80 8.16 -5.34 -8.04
C PHE A 80 8.07 -4.04 -8.85
N LYS A 81 7.71 -4.09 -10.15
CA LYS A 81 7.47 -2.88 -10.95
C LYS A 81 6.18 -2.17 -10.55
N GLN A 82 5.19 -2.91 -10.04
CA GLN A 82 3.96 -2.36 -9.48
C GLN A 82 4.25 -1.61 -8.17
N GLY A 83 5.31 -1.98 -7.46
CA GLY A 83 5.78 -1.31 -6.26
C GLY A 83 5.06 -1.81 -5.00
N VAL A 84 4.54 -0.86 -4.22
CA VAL A 84 3.84 -1.15 -2.95
C VAL A 84 2.48 -0.47 -2.92
N PHE A 85 1.53 -1.10 -2.23
CA PHE A 85 0.30 -0.47 -1.80
C PHE A 85 0.36 -0.19 -0.30
N ILE A 86 -0.09 1.00 0.11
CA ILE A 86 0.01 1.45 1.51
C ILE A 86 -1.39 1.73 2.02
N VAL A 87 -1.72 1.14 3.16
CA VAL A 87 -2.84 1.58 3.99
C VAL A 87 -2.25 2.30 5.20
N ASP A 88 -2.39 3.63 5.22
CA ASP A 88 -1.84 4.47 6.27
C ASP A 88 -2.80 4.55 7.47
N SER A 89 -2.28 4.87 8.64
CA SER A 89 -3.03 5.35 9.81
C SER A 89 -4.10 4.37 10.31
N ILE A 90 -3.79 3.07 10.28
CA ILE A 90 -4.64 2.02 10.82
C ILE A 90 -4.62 2.13 12.35
N PRO A 91 -5.77 2.16 13.05
CA PRO A 91 -5.80 2.19 14.51
C PRO A 91 -5.10 0.98 15.11
N SER A 92 -4.23 1.18 16.10
CA SER A 92 -3.45 0.10 16.73
C SER A 92 -4.32 -0.98 17.38
N THR A 93 -5.57 -0.67 17.72
CA THR A 93 -6.56 -1.67 18.17
C THR A 93 -6.91 -2.72 17.12
N SER A 94 -6.62 -2.47 15.84
CA SER A 94 -6.85 -3.41 14.74
C SER A 94 -5.66 -4.33 14.47
N LEU A 95 -4.51 -4.07 15.10
CA LEU A 95 -3.25 -4.75 14.82
C LEU A 95 -3.35 -6.27 15.02
N ASP A 96 -3.87 -6.71 16.17
CA ASP A 96 -4.00 -8.14 16.50
C ASP A 96 -4.92 -8.87 15.51
N GLY A 97 -6.04 -8.23 15.13
CA GLY A 97 -6.97 -8.79 14.14
C GLY A 97 -6.36 -8.89 12.74
N ILE A 98 -5.56 -7.91 12.34
CA ILE A 98 -4.82 -7.95 11.06
C ILE A 98 -3.76 -9.05 11.09
N LYS A 99 -3.02 -9.21 12.20
CA LYS A 99 -2.03 -10.29 12.34
C LYS A 99 -2.70 -11.67 12.30
N GLU A 100 -3.83 -11.85 13.01
CA GLU A 100 -4.59 -13.10 12.97
C GLU A 100 -5.06 -13.40 11.55
N TRP A 101 -5.61 -12.41 10.84
CA TRP A 101 -5.98 -12.55 9.44
C TRP A 101 -4.79 -12.94 8.56
N LEU A 102 -3.67 -12.22 8.64
CA LEU A 102 -2.46 -12.50 7.85
C LEU A 102 -1.94 -13.92 8.10
N ASN A 103 -1.95 -14.39 9.37
CA ASN A 103 -1.56 -15.76 9.75
C ASN A 103 -2.47 -16.86 9.14
N THR A 104 -3.69 -16.52 8.74
CA THR A 104 -4.61 -17.45 8.05
C THR A 104 -4.51 -17.37 6.53
N THR A 105 -3.67 -16.47 6.00
CA THR A 105 -3.49 -16.21 4.56
C THR A 105 -2.05 -16.53 4.12
N ASP A 106 -1.80 -16.46 2.82
CA ASP A 106 -0.52 -16.83 2.20
C ASP A 106 0.62 -15.81 2.41
N PRO A 107 0.40 -14.48 2.39
CA PRO A 107 1.50 -13.52 2.48
C PRO A 107 2.21 -13.57 3.83
N LYS A 108 3.54 -13.77 3.82
CA LYS A 108 4.36 -13.57 5.02
C LYS A 108 4.34 -12.09 5.40
N TYR A 109 4.24 -11.81 6.70
CA TYR A 109 4.33 -10.44 7.20
C TYR A 109 5.53 -10.20 8.12
N TYR A 110 5.99 -8.97 8.12
CA TYR A 110 7.06 -8.44 8.98
C TYR A 110 6.54 -7.24 9.77
N GLU A 111 7.30 -6.84 10.80
CA GLU A 111 7.00 -5.65 11.60
C GLU A 111 8.22 -4.75 11.65
N SER A 112 8.02 -3.46 11.42
CA SER A 112 9.09 -2.45 11.43
C SER A 112 8.71 -1.28 12.33
N ARG A 113 9.66 -0.79 13.12
CA ARG A 113 9.42 0.38 14.00
C ARG A 113 9.42 1.71 13.24
N LEU A 114 10.03 1.75 12.06
CA LEU A 114 10.23 2.94 11.24
C LEU A 114 9.61 2.74 9.86
N ASN A 115 9.39 3.86 9.16
CA ASN A 115 8.93 3.84 7.78
C ASN A 115 10.11 3.60 6.84
N LEU A 116 10.01 2.57 6.00
CA LEU A 116 11.08 2.22 5.07
C LEU A 116 10.94 2.97 3.75
N ARG A 117 12.09 3.19 3.10
CA ARG A 117 12.13 3.71 1.72
C ARG A 117 12.02 2.55 0.73
N TRP A 118 10.79 2.13 0.44
CA TRP A 118 10.52 0.97 -0.41
C TRP A 118 11.03 1.08 -1.85
N ARG A 119 11.02 2.27 -2.45
CA ARG A 119 11.48 2.46 -3.84
C ARG A 119 12.94 2.01 -4.05
N PRO A 120 13.92 2.48 -3.26
CA PRO A 120 15.29 1.96 -3.31
C PRO A 120 15.38 0.44 -3.08
N ILE A 121 14.67 -0.09 -2.08
CA ILE A 121 14.69 -1.52 -1.74
C ILE A 121 14.25 -2.36 -2.94
N LEU A 122 13.08 -2.04 -3.51
CA LEU A 122 12.56 -2.76 -4.67
C LEU A 122 13.43 -2.58 -5.91
N LYS A 123 14.05 -1.42 -6.10
CA LYS A 123 14.98 -1.20 -7.21
C LYS A 123 16.18 -2.13 -7.13
N THR A 124 16.81 -2.27 -5.95
CA THR A 124 17.91 -3.21 -5.75
C THR A 124 17.49 -4.64 -6.06
N ASN A 125 16.30 -5.05 -5.60
CA ASN A 125 15.77 -6.40 -5.85
C ASN A 125 15.49 -6.66 -7.34
N ILE A 126 15.08 -5.64 -8.10
CA ILE A 126 14.88 -5.73 -9.56
C ILE A 126 16.21 -5.80 -10.31
N ASP A 127 17.19 -4.97 -9.89
CA ASP A 127 18.47 -4.83 -10.58
C ASP A 127 19.37 -6.06 -10.34
N ASP A 128 19.33 -6.68 -9.15
CA ASP A 128 20.12 -7.87 -8.78
C ASP A 128 19.34 -8.85 -7.87
N PRO A 129 18.45 -9.69 -8.42
CA PRO A 129 17.64 -10.61 -7.64
C PRO A 129 18.44 -11.78 -7.04
N GLU A 130 19.57 -12.17 -7.66
CA GLU A 130 20.42 -13.25 -7.14
C GLU A 130 21.11 -12.80 -5.86
N GLN A 131 21.72 -11.61 -5.87
CA GLN A 131 22.34 -11.03 -4.68
C GLN A 131 21.33 -10.81 -3.56
N PHE A 132 20.11 -10.35 -3.88
CA PHE A 132 19.05 -10.21 -2.87
C PHE A 132 18.76 -11.52 -2.14
N ILE A 133 18.70 -12.65 -2.86
CA ILE A 133 18.47 -13.97 -2.27
C ILE A 133 19.70 -14.41 -1.45
N GLU A 134 20.91 -14.20 -1.97
CA GLU A 134 22.16 -14.53 -1.25
C GLU A 134 22.31 -13.75 0.06
N ASP A 135 21.84 -12.50 0.11
CA ASP A 135 21.86 -11.63 1.29
C ASP A 135 20.74 -11.98 2.31
N GLY A 136 19.96 -13.04 2.06
CA GLY A 136 18.90 -13.50 2.95
C GLY A 136 17.52 -12.94 2.63
N GLY A 137 17.34 -12.31 1.47
CA GLY A 137 16.06 -11.84 0.96
C GLY A 137 15.39 -10.86 1.91
N TRP A 138 14.13 -11.12 2.28
CA TRP A 138 13.35 -10.27 3.16
C TRP A 138 13.73 -10.36 4.64
N GLU A 139 14.70 -11.20 5.03
CA GLU A 139 15.04 -11.39 6.46
C GLU A 139 15.68 -10.15 7.11
N PHE A 140 16.15 -9.16 6.33
CA PHE A 140 16.56 -7.87 6.90
C PHE A 140 15.42 -7.12 7.61
N LEU A 141 14.15 -7.46 7.32
CA LEU A 141 12.97 -6.92 8.00
C LEU A 141 12.69 -7.60 9.35
N ASN A 142 13.38 -8.69 9.66
CA ASN A 142 13.21 -9.44 10.89
C ASN A 142 14.06 -8.84 12.03
N THR A 143 13.66 -7.66 12.52
CA THR A 143 14.44 -6.90 13.51
C THR A 143 14.58 -7.54 14.89
N ASP A 144 13.78 -8.56 15.22
CA ASP A 144 13.88 -9.29 16.50
C ASP A 144 15.14 -10.19 16.57
N VAL A 145 15.82 -10.42 15.43
CA VAL A 145 17.07 -11.19 15.34
C VAL A 145 18.30 -10.26 15.38
N SER A 146 18.11 -8.95 15.20
CA SER A 146 19.20 -7.97 14.94
C SER A 146 19.34 -6.87 15.98
N ASP A 147 18.92 -7.07 17.23
CA ASP A 147 19.13 -6.13 18.35
C ASP A 147 20.63 -6.02 18.79
N SER A 148 21.56 -6.34 17.89
CA SER A 148 23.02 -6.24 18.11
C SER A 148 23.74 -5.27 17.16
N ASP A 149 23.06 -4.70 16.14
CA ASP A 149 23.75 -3.92 15.10
C ASP A 149 22.91 -2.70 14.61
N SER A 150 22.17 -2.07 15.52
CA SER A 150 21.32 -0.89 15.26
C SER A 150 22.08 0.41 14.90
N ASP A 151 23.40 0.36 14.69
CA ASP A 151 24.24 1.52 14.38
C ASP A 151 24.59 1.65 12.88
N LYS A 152 24.10 0.77 11.99
CA LYS A 152 24.46 0.82 10.55
C LYS A 152 23.45 1.50 9.62
N PHE A 153 22.31 1.96 10.12
CA PHE A 153 21.21 2.43 9.27
C PHE A 153 21.16 3.96 9.04
N GLU A 154 22.16 4.72 9.49
CA GLU A 154 22.25 6.17 9.22
C GLU A 154 22.94 6.53 7.89
N GLU A 155 23.54 5.60 7.14
CA GLU A 155 24.40 5.94 5.99
C GLU A 155 23.73 5.83 4.59
N SER A 156 22.45 6.19 4.46
CA SER A 156 21.78 6.35 3.16
C SER A 156 21.46 7.82 2.82
N ASP A 157 22.33 8.75 3.22
CA ASP A 157 22.25 10.18 2.87
C ASP A 157 23.48 10.68 2.10
N LYS A 158 24.09 9.83 1.26
CA LYS A 158 25.13 10.28 0.32
C LYS A 158 24.48 10.88 -0.92
N GLY A 159 24.40 12.21 -0.88
CA GLY A 159 23.95 13.15 -1.89
C GLY A 159 23.94 12.67 -3.34
N TYR A 160 22.74 12.60 -3.89
CA TYR A 160 22.54 12.67 -5.33
C TYR A 160 22.83 14.10 -5.80
N VAL A 161 23.90 14.27 -6.59
CA VAL A 161 24.15 15.50 -7.36
C VAL A 161 23.37 15.36 -8.66
N PRO A 162 22.38 16.24 -8.96
CA PRO A 162 21.72 16.22 -10.25
C PRO A 162 22.75 16.53 -11.34
N SER A 163 22.93 15.61 -12.28
CA SER A 163 23.64 15.92 -13.52
C SER A 163 22.75 16.83 -14.36
N ASP A 164 23.09 18.12 -14.40
CA ASP A 164 22.57 19.10 -15.35
C ASP A 164 22.76 18.57 -16.79
N MET A 165 21.67 18.08 -17.39
CA MET A 165 21.51 18.11 -18.83
C MET A 165 20.08 18.53 -19.16
N GLN A 166 20.02 19.73 -19.73
CA GLN A 166 18.87 20.42 -20.31
C GLN A 166 18.12 19.54 -21.32
N SER A 167 16.79 19.64 -21.29
CA SER A 167 16.05 20.01 -22.51
C SER A 167 14.74 20.68 -22.11
N ASP A 168 14.81 22.00 -22.18
CA ASP A 168 13.71 22.94 -22.31
C ASP A 168 12.75 22.53 -23.45
N SER A 169 11.46 22.58 -23.16
CA SER A 169 10.38 22.57 -24.14
C SER A 169 9.19 23.28 -23.51
N GLY A 170 9.38 24.58 -23.23
CA GLY A 170 8.28 25.52 -23.12
C GLY A 170 7.48 25.59 -24.42
N SER A 171 6.17 25.48 -24.30
CA SER A 171 5.21 26.07 -25.24
C SER A 171 4.01 26.49 -24.41
N GLU A 172 4.13 27.70 -23.87
CA GLU A 172 3.01 28.58 -23.60
C GLU A 172 2.59 29.15 -24.95
N ASP A 173 1.33 28.99 -25.34
CA ASP A 173 0.69 29.89 -26.30
C ASP A 173 -0.55 30.45 -25.60
N GLU A 174 -0.48 31.76 -25.40
CA GLU A 174 -1.47 32.62 -24.76
C GLU A 174 -2.73 32.83 -25.63
N GLU A 175 -3.73 33.36 -24.93
CA GLU A 175 -5.10 33.70 -25.30
C GLU A 175 -5.25 34.58 -26.56
N ASP A 176 -6.40 34.47 -27.24
CA ASP A 176 -6.99 35.63 -27.91
C ASP A 176 -8.54 35.60 -27.82
N ASP A 177 -9.06 36.70 -27.29
CA ASP A 177 -10.44 37.04 -27.00
C ASP A 177 -11.37 37.04 -28.22
N LYS A 178 -12.68 36.80 -28.00
CA LYS A 178 -13.76 37.76 -28.33
C LYS A 178 -15.16 37.26 -27.97
N GLU A 179 -15.79 38.00 -27.07
CA GLU A 179 -17.25 38.09 -26.94
C GLU A 179 -17.89 38.69 -28.21
N SER A 180 -19.10 38.21 -28.53
CA SER A 180 -20.10 38.98 -29.29
C SER A 180 -21.49 38.42 -28.99
N LEU A 181 -22.28 39.24 -28.28
CA LEU A 181 -23.74 39.14 -28.15
C LEU A 181 -24.45 39.88 -29.31
N VAL A 182 -25.71 39.48 -29.57
CA VAL A 182 -26.82 40.05 -30.40
C VAL A 182 -26.65 40.08 -31.94
N GLU A 183 -27.65 39.88 -32.83
CA GLU A 183 -29.14 39.74 -32.84
C GLU A 183 -29.47 39.20 -34.28
N SER A 184 -30.45 38.34 -34.61
CA SER A 184 -31.89 38.59 -34.79
C SER A 184 -32.54 37.39 -35.50
N GLU A 185 -33.78 37.03 -35.14
CA GLU A 185 -34.93 36.94 -36.06
C GLU A 185 -36.23 37.19 -35.27
#